data_AF-A0A533UPP3-F1
#
_entry.id   AF-A0A533UPP3-F1
#
_cell.length_a   1.000
_cell.length_b   1.000
_cell.length_c   1.000
_cell.angle_alpha   90.00
_cell.angle_beta   90.00
_cell.angle_gamma   90.00
#
_symmetry.space_group_name_H-M   'P 1'
#
loop_
_entity.id
_entity.type
_entity.pdbx_description
1 polymer ?
#
loop_
_entity_poly.entity_id
_entity_poly.type
_entity_poly.pdbx_seq_one_letter_code
_entity_poly.pdbx_strand_id
1 'polypeptide(L)'
;ENKGIDSLVRYVISNKNLETILLCGKDTPGHRPGHSLLNLYKNGIDNERRIIGSCSPDPVLTITKSEVLKFQKQVKLVDKIGETNISTIKLSIDTAVKI
;
A
#
# COMPACT_ATOMS: atom_id res chain seq x y z
N GLU A 1 -5.96 10.31 -3.86
CA GLU A 1 -5.25 9.37 -2.96
C GLU A 1 -6.16 8.23 -2.50
N ASN A 2 -7.19 8.52 -1.69
CA ASN A 2 -8.04 7.53 -1.03
C ASN A 2 -8.72 6.56 -2.00
N LYS A 3 -9.32 7.07 -3.08
CA LYS A 3 -9.95 6.24 -4.12
C LYS A 3 -8.96 5.26 -4.76
N GLY A 4 -7.70 5.66 -4.91
CA GLY A 4 -6.64 4.82 -5.47
C GLY A 4 -6.26 3.69 -4.53
N ILE A 5 -6.09 4.01 -3.23
CA ILE A 5 -5.85 3.02 -2.18
C ILE A 5 -7.03 2.06 -2.05
N ASP A 6 -8.27 2.56 -2.00
CA ASP A 6 -9.49 1.74 -1.97
C ASP A 6 -9.52 0.74 -3.15
N SER A 7 -9.25 1.23 -4.36
CA SER A 7 -9.27 0.41 -5.57
C SER A 7 -8.16 -0.64 -5.57
N LEU A 8 -6.95 -0.26 -5.14
CA LEU A 8 -5.80 -1.16 -5.01
C LEU A 8 -6.10 -2.27 -4.01
N VAL A 9 -6.60 -1.93 -2.82
CA VAL A 9 -6.91 -2.91 -1.78
C VAL A 9 -7.97 -3.91 -2.25
N ARG A 10 -9.06 -3.43 -2.86
CA ARG A 10 -10.10 -4.32 -3.40
C ARG A 10 -9.57 -5.21 -4.52
N TYR A 11 -8.75 -4.67 -5.42
CA TYR A 11 -8.14 -5.44 -6.50
C TYR A 11 -7.23 -6.54 -5.96
N VAL A 12 -6.44 -6.25 -4.93
CA VAL A 12 -5.59 -7.25 -4.27
C VAL A 12 -6.45 -8.36 -3.67
N ILE A 13 -7.45 -8.01 -2.85
CA ILE A 13 -8.34 -9.00 -2.22
C ILE A 13 -9.08 -9.86 -3.25
N SER A 14 -9.44 -9.30 -4.41
CA SER A 14 -10.10 -10.07 -5.48
C SER A 14 -9.13 -10.99 -6.24
N ASN A 15 -7.85 -10.64 -6.32
CA ASN A 15 -6.83 -11.39 -7.06
C ASN A 15 -5.87 -12.11 -6.10
N LYS A 16 -6.26 -13.32 -5.68
CA LYS A 16 -5.51 -14.13 -4.70
C LYS A 16 -4.09 -14.51 -5.13
N ASN A 17 -3.78 -14.46 -6.42
CA ASN A 17 -2.44 -14.73 -6.95
C ASN A 17 -1.46 -13.58 -6.73
N LEU A 18 -1.95 -12.40 -6.29
CA LEU A 18 -1.11 -11.27 -5.99
C LEU A 18 -0.66 -11.36 -4.53
N GLU A 19 0.62 -11.69 -4.36
CA GLU A 19 1.23 -11.98 -3.06
C GLU A 19 2.22 -10.90 -2.61
N THR A 20 2.71 -10.06 -3.53
CA THR A 20 3.67 -8.99 -3.21
C THR A 20 3.34 -7.69 -3.93
N ILE A 21 3.50 -6.57 -3.21
CA ILE A 21 3.44 -5.22 -3.74
C ILE A 21 4.75 -4.50 -3.42
N LEU A 22 5.42 -4.00 -4.45
CA LEU A 22 6.59 -3.14 -4.33
C LEU A 22 6.15 -1.67 -4.41
N LEU A 23 6.32 -0.91 -3.34
CA LEU A 23 6.11 0.53 -3.34
C LEU A 23 7.39 1.23 -3.75
N CYS A 24 7.44 1.79 -4.96
CA CYS A 24 8.59 2.51 -5.49
C CYS A 24 8.17 3.83 -6.17
N GLY A 25 9.16 4.64 -6.56
CA GLY A 25 8.96 5.96 -7.15
C GLY A 25 8.91 7.06 -6.10
N LYS A 26 8.95 8.32 -6.56
CA LYS A 26 8.83 9.49 -5.68
C LYS A 26 7.43 9.57 -5.10
N ASP A 27 7.32 9.76 -3.79
CA ASP A 27 6.02 10.01 -3.16
C ASP A 27 5.56 11.44 -3.45
N THR A 28 4.31 11.60 -3.83
CA THR A 28 3.79 12.90 -4.25
C THR A 28 3.63 13.82 -3.02
N PRO A 29 4.19 15.04 -3.02
CA PRO A 29 3.96 16.00 -1.94
C PRO A 29 2.46 16.28 -1.73
N GLY A 30 2.09 16.58 -0.48
CA GLY A 30 0.68 16.77 -0.09
C GLY A 30 -0.03 15.44 0.09
N HIS A 31 -0.33 14.73 -1.00
CA HIS A 31 -1.10 13.48 -0.96
C HIS A 31 -0.33 12.26 -0.44
N ARG A 32 0.99 12.18 -0.57
CA ARG A 32 1.82 11.09 -0.01
C ARG A 32 1.20 9.67 -0.09
N PRO A 33 0.69 9.21 -1.25
CA PRO A 33 -0.04 7.95 -1.36
C PRO A 33 0.79 6.73 -0.95
N GLY A 34 2.11 6.74 -1.20
CA GLY A 34 3.00 5.66 -0.79
C GLY A 34 3.07 5.56 0.73
N HIS A 35 3.30 6.69 1.40
CA HIS A 35 3.29 6.80 2.86
C HIS A 35 1.95 6.35 3.48
N SER A 36 0.82 6.76 2.88
CA SER A 36 -0.51 6.33 3.35
C SER A 36 -0.74 4.84 3.19
N LEU A 37 -0.37 4.25 2.05
CA LEU A 37 -0.52 2.80 1.87
C LEU A 37 0.36 2.01 2.85
N LEU A 38 1.58 2.50 3.12
CA LEU A 38 2.48 1.89 4.09
C LEU A 38 1.90 1.93 5.51
N ASN A 39 1.31 3.05 5.92
CA ASN A 39 0.64 3.18 7.22
C ASN A 39 -0.64 2.33 7.29
N LEU A 40 -1.43 2.27 6.22
CA LEU A 40 -2.58 1.37 6.14
C LEU A 40 -2.15 -0.08 6.35
N TYR A 41 -1.07 -0.50 5.70
CA TYR A 41 -0.55 -1.85 5.83
C TYR A 41 -0.07 -2.16 7.25
N LYS A 42 0.66 -1.23 7.90
CA LYS A 42 1.21 -1.45 9.25
C LYS A 42 0.18 -1.31 10.35
N ASN A 43 -0.69 -0.30 10.26
CA ASN A 43 -1.49 0.17 11.39
C ASN A 43 -3.00 0.00 11.16
N GLY A 44 -3.43 -0.16 9.91
CA GLY A 44 -4.84 -0.25 9.54
C GLY A 44 -5.56 1.10 9.59
N ILE A 45 -6.86 1.04 9.90
CA ILE A 45 -7.75 2.20 9.99
C ILE A 45 -8.46 2.26 11.35
N ASP A 46 -8.80 3.47 11.79
CA ASP A 46 -9.56 3.70 13.02
C ASP A 46 -11.09 3.48 12.83
N ASN A 47 -11.89 3.92 13.82
CA ASN A 47 -13.35 3.80 13.78
C ASN A 47 -14.02 4.75 12.76
N GLU A 48 -13.35 5.84 12.41
CA GLU A 48 -13.78 6.81 11.39
C GLU A 48 -13.22 6.46 9.99
N ARG A 49 -12.59 5.28 9.86
CA ARG A 49 -11.92 4.79 8.65
C ARG A 49 -10.75 5.65 8.21
N ARG A 50 -10.14 6.42 9.12
CA ARG A 50 -8.91 7.16 8.85
C ARG A 50 -7.72 6.22 8.96
N ILE A 51 -6.77 6.34 8.03
CA ILE A 51 -5.52 5.58 8.07
C ILE A 51 -4.69 6.05 9.26
N ILE A 52 -4.39 5.12 10.17
CA ILE A 52 -3.66 5.41 11.40
C ILE A 52 -2.19 5.72 11.06
N GLY A 53 -1.75 6.94 11.40
CA GLY A 53 -0.38 7.41 11.16
C GLY A 53 -0.14 8.03 9.78
N SER A 54 -1.17 8.17 8.93
CA SER A 54 -1.01 8.92 7.68
C SER A 54 -0.92 10.43 7.94
N CYS A 55 0.02 11.08 7.24
CA CYS A 55 0.20 12.53 7.23
C CYS A 55 -0.52 13.22 6.06
N SER A 56 -1.34 12.48 5.31
CA SER A 56 -2.09 13.05 4.20
C SER A 56 -3.24 13.93 4.70
N PRO A 57 -3.67 14.97 3.96
CA PRO A 57 -4.66 15.93 4.43
C PRO A 57 -6.00 15.32 4.84
N ASP A 58 -6.47 14.30 4.12
CA ASP A 58 -7.73 13.61 4.42
C ASP A 58 -7.63 12.10 4.14
N PRO A 59 -7.04 11.30 5.04
CA PRO A 59 -6.72 9.89 4.79
C PRO A 59 -7.90 8.98 5.17
N VAL A 60 -9.13 9.30 4.75
CA VAL A 60 -10.34 8.51 5.02
C VAL A 60 -10.62 7.53 3.88
N LEU A 61 -10.84 6.26 4.20
CA LEU A 61 -11.12 5.20 3.22
C LEU A 61 -12.57 4.73 3.24
N THR A 62 -13.01 4.14 2.13
CA THR A 62 -14.35 3.53 2.02
C THR A 62 -14.35 2.04 2.36
N ILE A 63 -13.21 1.36 2.24
CA ILE A 63 -13.02 -0.03 2.65
C ILE A 63 -13.21 -0.24 4.15
N THR A 64 -13.62 -1.46 4.51
CA THR A 64 -13.88 -1.90 5.87
C THR A 64 -12.60 -2.39 6.56
N LYS A 65 -12.60 -2.44 7.91
CA LYS A 65 -11.50 -3.06 8.68
C LYS A 65 -11.25 -4.53 8.29
N SER A 66 -12.30 -5.25 7.88
CA SER A 66 -12.19 -6.63 7.41
C SER A 66 -11.45 -6.72 6.06
N GLU A 67 -11.75 -5.81 5.12
CA GLU A 67 -11.00 -5.71 3.87
C GLU A 67 -9.54 -5.36 4.12
N VAL A 68 -9.26 -4.39 5.01
CA VAL A 68 -7.89 -4.03 5.40
C VAL A 68 -7.15 -5.24 5.97
N LEU A 69 -7.76 -6.01 6.87
CA LEU A 69 -7.13 -7.20 7.45
C LEU A 69 -6.86 -8.28 6.41
N LYS A 70 -7.76 -8.49 5.46
CA LYS A 70 -7.55 -9.44 4.35
C LYS A 70 -6.37 -9.00 3.49
N PHE A 71 -6.32 -7.72 3.12
CA PHE A 71 -5.21 -7.14 2.37
C PHE A 71 -3.87 -7.32 3.09
N GLN A 72 -3.80 -6.95 4.38
CA GLN A 72 -2.58 -7.10 5.20
C GLN A 72 -2.07 -8.53 5.26
N LYS A 73 -2.98 -9.51 5.31
CA LYS A 73 -2.63 -10.94 5.37
C LYS A 73 -2.25 -11.53 4.02
N GLN A 74 -2.84 -11.04 2.94
CA GLN A 74 -2.67 -11.64 1.61
C GLN A 74 -1.36 -11.21 0.95
N VAL A 75 -0.96 -9.94 1.11
CA VAL A 75 0.23 -9.42 0.43
C VAL A 75 1.36 -9.09 1.38
N LYS A 76 2.57 -9.27 0.89
CA LYS A 76 3.77 -8.65 1.43
C LYS A 76 3.96 -7.27 0.80
N LEU A 77 4.08 -6.24 1.63
CA LEU A 77 4.40 -4.89 1.17
C LEU A 77 5.90 -4.63 1.30
N VAL A 78 6.57 -4.37 0.18
CA VAL A 78 8.00 -4.04 0.14
C VAL A 78 8.15 -2.54 -0.07
N ASP A 79 8.76 -1.87 0.90
CA ASP A 79 8.99 -0.43 0.87
C ASP A 79 10.30 -0.09 0.13
N LYS A 80 10.16 0.62 -0.98
CA LYS A 80 11.22 1.24 -1.78
C LYS A 80 10.79 2.67 -2.19
N ILE A 81 9.96 3.34 -1.38
CA ILE A 81 9.51 4.69 -1.69
C ILE A 81 10.74 5.61 -1.83
N GLY A 82 10.72 6.44 -2.87
CA GLY A 82 11.83 7.31 -3.26
C GLY A 82 12.81 6.66 -4.24
N GLU A 83 12.83 5.33 -4.38
CA GLU A 83 13.66 4.65 -5.39
C GLU A 83 13.08 4.87 -6.79
N THR A 84 13.89 5.40 -7.69
CA THR A 84 13.52 5.66 -9.10
C THR A 84 14.45 4.97 -10.10
N ASN A 85 15.53 4.33 -9.63
CA ASN A 85 16.47 3.61 -10.47
C ASN A 85 15.86 2.27 -10.92
N ILE A 86 15.61 2.15 -12.22
CA ILE A 86 14.96 0.98 -12.81
C ILE A 86 15.73 -0.32 -12.52
N SER A 87 17.06 -0.30 -12.58
CA SER A 87 17.88 -1.50 -12.31
C SER A 87 17.71 -1.99 -10.87
N THR A 88 17.64 -1.06 -9.91
CA THR A 88 17.42 -1.37 -8.49
C THR A 88 15.99 -1.87 -8.22
N ILE A 89 14.99 -1.27 -8.88
CA ILE A 89 13.59 -1.72 -8.81
C ILE A 89 13.48 -3.14 -9.39
N LYS A 90 14.08 -3.40 -10.54
CA LYS A 90 14.06 -4.72 -11.20
C LYS A 90 14.70 -5.79 -10.30
N LEU A 91 15.86 -5.50 -9.71
CA LEU A 91 16.52 -6.41 -8.78
C LEU A 91 15.64 -6.72 -7.56
N SER A 92 14.89 -5.72 -7.06
CA SER A 92 13.96 -5.89 -5.94
C SER A 92 12.79 -6.82 -6.31
N ILE A 93 12.28 -6.72 -7.54
CA ILE A 93 11.25 -7.64 -8.07
C ILE A 93 11.79 -9.07 -8.15
N ASP A 94 12.97 -9.26 -8.74
CA ASP A 94 13.59 -10.58 -8.90
C ASP A 94 13.88 -11.25 -7.55
N THR A 95 14.19 -10.46 -6.53
CA THR A 95 14.40 -10.95 -5.16
C THR A 95 13.08 -11.32 -4.48
N ALA A 96 12.01 -10.56 -4.73
CA ALA A 96 10.71 -10.79 -4.13
C ALA A 96 9.98 -12.03 -4.68
N VAL A 97 10.20 -12.39 -5.95
CA VAL A 97 9.61 -13.58 -6.61
C VAL A 97 10.30 -14.89 -6.20
N LYS A 98 11.52 -14.83 -5.66
CA LYS A 98 12.30 -16.02 -5.28
C LYS A 98 12.04 -16.52 -3.85
N ILE A 99 11.12 -15.90 -3.12
CA ILE A 99 10.74 -16.26 -1.73
C ILE A 99 9.43 -17.04 -1.80
#